data_AF-A0A9E1B9Y1-F1
#
_entry.id   AF-A0A9E1B9Y1-F1
#
_cell.length_a   1.000
_cell.length_b   1.000
_cell.length_c   1.000
_cell.angle_alpha   90.00
_cell.angle_beta   90.00
_cell.angle_gamma   90.00
#
_symmetry.space_group_name_H-M   'P 1'
#
loop_
_entity.id
_entity.type
_entity.pdbx_description
1 polymer ?
#
loop_
_entity_poly.entity_id
_entity_poly.type
_entity_poly.pdbx_seq_one_letter_code
_entity_poly.pdbx_strand_id
1 'polypeptide(L)'
;MKKIIVFLVFCFALYAEENATLEQNVSQNLQNNELIKEISNLDNSLKNNIWITRYANYNTYQKLLDELEQNENELKKLDKGSKRGGDLIKRSQTLKEQINLLKEYEKTPFSNMLAAPELETPPRINSPVALVSGFSYIKKIRSDKIEYQRHIKELDTLLEKLEAKENLLNRLNLIDDSEQN
;
A
#
# COMPACT_ATOMS: atom_id res chain seq x y z
N MET A 1 35.13 33.45 50.12
CA MET A 1 35.35 33.56 48.65
C MET A 1 35.34 32.20 47.94
N LYS A 2 36.14 31.19 48.35
CA LYS A 2 36.15 29.86 47.68
C LYS A 2 34.78 29.17 47.56
N LYS A 3 33.93 29.21 48.59
CA LYS A 3 32.59 28.59 48.58
C LYS A 3 31.60 29.26 47.61
N ILE A 4 31.74 30.56 47.37
CA ILE A 4 30.89 31.33 46.44
C ILE A 4 31.29 31.01 44.99
N ILE A 5 32.59 30.84 44.73
CA ILE A 5 33.10 30.45 43.41
C ILE A 5 32.64 29.03 43.04
N VAL A 6 32.66 28.08 43.98
CA VAL A 6 32.16 26.72 43.74
C VAL A 6 30.65 26.72 43.45
N PHE A 7 29.87 27.53 44.16
CA PHE A 7 28.44 27.67 43.91
C PHE A 7 28.15 28.27 42.52
N LEU A 8 28.91 29.29 42.10
CA LEU A 8 28.80 29.89 40.77
C LEU A 8 29.12 28.89 39.65
N VAL A 9 30.18 28.10 39.81
CA VAL A 9 30.56 27.05 38.84
C VAL A 9 29.47 25.97 38.75
N PHE A 10 28.85 25.61 39.87
CA PHE A 10 27.74 24.65 39.87
C PHE A 10 26.49 25.20 39.15
N CYS A 11 26.15 26.47 39.37
CA CYS A 11 25.07 27.12 38.62
C CYS A 11 25.38 27.16 37.11
N PHE A 12 26.61 27.48 36.71
CA PHE A 12 27.00 27.45 35.30
C PHE A 12 26.92 26.06 34.67
N ALA A 13 27.26 25.01 35.42
CA ALA A 13 27.12 23.63 34.94
C ALA A 13 25.65 23.25 34.72
N LEU A 14 24.75 23.61 35.65
CA LEU A 14 23.31 23.36 35.51
C LEU A 14 22.70 24.14 34.33
N TYR A 15 23.06 25.42 34.15
CA TYR A 15 22.59 26.22 33.02
C TYR A 15 23.16 25.73 31.67
N ALA A 16 24.36 25.17 31.64
CA ALA A 16 24.94 24.60 30.43
C ALA A 16 24.24 23.30 30.03
N GLU A 17 23.90 22.45 31.00
CA GLU A 17 23.17 21.19 30.79
C GLU A 17 21.73 21.45 30.31
N GLU A 18 21.02 22.42 30.89
CA GLU A 18 19.69 22.85 30.44
C GLU A 18 19.71 23.39 29.00
N ASN A 19 20.71 24.21 28.63
CA ASN A 19 20.82 24.70 27.25
C ASN A 19 21.18 23.59 26.25
N ALA A 20 22.09 22.69 26.61
CA ALA A 20 22.48 21.57 25.74
C ALA A 20 21.31 20.60 25.49
N THR A 21 20.53 20.30 26.52
CA THR A 21 19.31 19.48 26.40
C THR A 21 18.22 20.17 25.58
N LEU A 22 18.04 21.50 25.71
CA LEU A 22 17.11 22.26 24.88
C LEU A 22 17.52 22.26 23.40
N GLU A 23 18.80 22.48 23.08
CA GLU A 23 19.30 22.43 21.70
C GLU A 23 19.12 21.04 21.07
N GLN A 24 19.37 19.98 21.83
CA GLN A 24 19.15 18.60 21.40
C GLN A 24 17.66 18.33 21.10
N ASN A 25 16.75 18.71 22.01
CA ASN A 25 15.31 18.55 21.82
C ASN A 25 14.79 19.31 20.60
N VAL A 26 15.25 20.55 20.38
CA VAL A 26 14.88 21.35 19.20
C VAL A 26 15.38 20.69 17.91
N SER A 27 16.63 20.20 17.89
CA SER A 27 17.19 19.51 16.73
C SER A 27 16.46 18.20 16.41
N GLN A 28 16.10 17.42 17.43
CA GLN A 28 15.33 16.17 17.26
C GLN A 28 13.91 16.45 16.77
N ASN A 29 13.22 17.45 17.33
CA ASN A 29 11.89 17.83 16.89
C ASN A 29 11.90 18.31 15.41
N LEU A 30 12.95 19.02 15.00
CA LEU A 30 13.13 19.43 13.60
C LEU A 30 13.26 18.22 12.67
N GLN A 31 14.10 17.24 13.05
CA GLN A 31 14.28 15.99 12.29
C GLN A 31 12.99 15.16 12.21
N ASN A 32 12.23 15.06 13.31
CA ASN A 32 10.94 14.36 13.32
C ASN A 32 9.92 15.04 12.38
N ASN A 33 9.85 16.37 12.40
CA ASN A 33 8.98 17.12 11.50
C ASN A 33 9.38 16.94 10.02
N GLU A 34 10.68 16.86 9.71
CA GLU A 34 11.17 16.56 8.36
C GLU A 34 10.77 15.15 7.92
N LEU A 35 10.96 14.13 8.77
CA LEU A 35 10.55 12.75 8.48
C LEU A 35 9.03 12.65 8.25
N ILE A 36 8.22 13.27 9.10
CA ILE A 36 6.75 13.30 8.95
C ILE A 36 6.35 13.95 7.62
N LYS A 37 7.04 15.02 7.23
CA LYS A 37 6.79 15.71 5.96
C LYS A 37 7.16 14.84 4.76
N GLU A 38 8.30 14.14 4.80
CA GLU A 38 8.71 13.20 3.76
C GLU A 38 7.73 12.04 3.61
N ILE A 39 7.29 11.45 4.73
CA ILE A 39 6.26 10.41 4.76
C ILE A 39 4.96 10.94 4.14
N SER A 40 4.51 12.14 4.52
CA SER A 40 3.31 12.76 3.96
C SER A 40 3.40 12.99 2.45
N ASN A 41 4.57 13.41 1.96
CA ASN A 41 4.81 13.57 0.53
C ASN A 41 4.76 12.22 -0.21
N LEU A 42 5.35 11.17 0.36
CA LEU A 42 5.26 9.82 -0.20
C LEU A 42 3.82 9.33 -0.21
N ASP A 43 3.06 9.51 0.87
CA ASP A 43 1.64 9.16 0.96
C ASP A 43 0.81 9.84 -0.13
N ASN A 44 1.03 11.14 -0.34
CA ASN A 44 0.38 11.87 -1.41
C ASN A 44 0.77 11.34 -2.80
N SER A 45 2.03 10.94 -2.99
CA SER A 45 2.51 10.36 -4.26
C SER A 45 2.00 8.94 -4.53
N LEU A 46 1.67 8.20 -3.47
CA LEU A 46 1.12 6.85 -3.51
C LEU A 46 -0.41 6.86 -3.59
N LYS A 47 -1.04 8.00 -3.29
CA LYS A 47 -2.49 8.19 -3.40
C LYS A 47 -2.94 7.90 -4.83
N ASN A 48 -4.02 7.13 -4.95
CA ASN A 48 -4.59 6.70 -6.23
C ASN A 48 -3.66 5.84 -7.11
N ASN A 49 -2.60 5.24 -6.55
CA ASN A 49 -1.79 4.29 -7.29
C ASN A 49 -2.61 3.03 -7.62
N ILE A 50 -2.68 2.67 -8.89
CA ILE A 50 -3.55 1.57 -9.37
C ILE A 50 -3.17 0.20 -8.80
N TRP A 51 -1.89 -0.05 -8.55
CA TRP A 51 -1.43 -1.30 -7.95
C TRP A 51 -1.85 -1.39 -6.48
N ILE A 52 -1.74 -0.29 -5.73
CA ILE A 52 -2.22 -0.19 -4.35
C ILE A 52 -3.74 -0.39 -4.31
N THR A 53 -4.49 0.28 -5.19
CA THR A 53 -5.96 0.12 -5.27
C THR A 53 -6.35 -1.31 -5.59
N ARG A 54 -5.68 -1.95 -6.56
CA ARG A 54 -5.94 -3.34 -6.95
C ARG A 54 -5.64 -4.32 -5.81
N TYR A 55 -4.54 -4.12 -5.08
CA TYR A 55 -4.21 -4.89 -3.88
C TYR A 55 -5.25 -4.68 -2.76
N ALA A 56 -5.70 -3.45 -2.54
CA ALA A 56 -6.73 -3.14 -1.56
C ALA A 56 -8.08 -3.80 -1.91
N ASN A 57 -8.45 -3.82 -3.19
CA ASN A 57 -9.65 -4.49 -3.66
C ASN A 57 -9.57 -6.01 -3.46
N TYR A 58 -8.41 -6.62 -3.75
CA TYR A 58 -8.16 -8.03 -3.44
C TYR A 58 -8.36 -8.34 -1.95
N ASN A 59 -7.75 -7.56 -1.06
CA ASN A 59 -7.92 -7.76 0.38
C ASN A 59 -9.37 -7.55 0.83
N THR A 60 -10.08 -6.60 0.24
CA THR A 60 -11.51 -6.36 0.51
C THR A 60 -12.33 -7.57 0.08
N TYR A 61 -12.05 -8.12 -1.11
CA TYR A 61 -12.71 -9.32 -1.60
C TYR A 61 -12.51 -10.51 -0.65
N GLN A 62 -11.28 -10.77 -0.19
CA GLN A 62 -11.00 -11.84 0.78
C GLN A 62 -11.76 -11.64 2.09
N LYS A 63 -11.75 -10.42 2.64
CA LYS A 63 -12.50 -10.10 3.87
C LYS A 63 -14.01 -10.32 3.73
N LEU A 64 -14.58 -10.00 2.56
CA LEU A 64 -16.01 -10.22 2.31
C LEU A 64 -16.35 -11.70 2.22
N LEU A 65 -15.45 -12.53 1.68
CA LEU A 65 -15.61 -13.99 1.70
C LEU A 65 -15.59 -14.53 3.13
N ASP A 66 -14.63 -14.10 3.94
CA ASP A 66 -14.54 -14.49 5.35
C ASP A 66 -15.80 -14.07 6.13
N GLU A 67 -16.28 -12.84 5.92
CA GLU A 67 -17.49 -12.34 6.57
C GLU A 67 -18.73 -13.12 6.14
N LEU A 68 -18.83 -13.46 4.85
CA LEU A 68 -19.92 -14.29 4.35
C LEU A 68 -19.89 -15.69 4.98
N GLU A 69 -18.73 -16.31 5.06
CA GLU A 69 -18.57 -17.61 5.70
C GLU A 69 -18.99 -17.57 7.17
N GLN A 70 -18.52 -16.56 7.92
CA GLN A 70 -18.89 -16.37 9.33
C GLN A 70 -20.41 -16.20 9.48
N ASN A 71 -21.03 -15.36 8.65
CA ASN A 71 -22.46 -15.12 8.66
C ASN A 71 -23.28 -16.38 8.34
N GLU A 72 -22.87 -17.14 7.32
CA GLU A 72 -23.52 -18.41 6.97
C GLU A 72 -23.35 -19.46 8.08
N ASN A 73 -22.21 -19.47 8.78
CA ASN A 73 -21.98 -20.35 9.92
C ASN A 73 -22.81 -19.96 11.16
N GLU A 74 -23.04 -18.67 11.40
CA GLU A 74 -23.99 -18.21 12.43
C GLU A 74 -25.43 -18.60 12.06
N LEU A 75 -25.82 -18.44 10.81
CA LEU A 75 -27.16 -18.78 10.34
C LEU A 75 -27.47 -20.27 10.48
N LYS A 76 -26.48 -21.15 10.30
CA LYS A 76 -26.62 -22.61 10.54
C LYS A 76 -26.99 -22.94 11.99
N LYS A 77 -26.62 -22.09 12.96
CA LYS A 77 -26.84 -22.29 14.40
C LYS A 77 -28.14 -21.66 14.89
N LEU A 78 -28.83 -20.88 14.05
CA LEU A 78 -30.02 -20.10 14.41
C LEU A 78 -31.27 -20.63 13.70
N ASP A 79 -32.43 -20.41 14.30
CA ASP A 79 -33.69 -20.58 13.59
C ASP A 79 -33.84 -19.49 12.53
N LYS A 80 -34.03 -19.92 11.27
CA LYS A 80 -34.20 -19.04 10.10
C LYS A 80 -35.46 -18.18 10.20
N GLY A 81 -36.47 -18.60 10.96
CA GLY A 81 -37.68 -17.84 11.23
C GLY A 81 -37.49 -16.73 12.27
N SER A 82 -36.38 -16.71 13.00
CA SER A 82 -36.09 -15.68 14.00
C SER A 82 -35.73 -14.34 13.32
N LYS A 83 -36.00 -13.22 14.01
CA LYS A 83 -35.61 -11.87 13.55
C LYS A 83 -34.13 -11.81 13.19
N ARG A 84 -33.27 -12.37 14.07
CA ARG A 84 -31.81 -12.43 13.86
C ARG A 84 -31.45 -13.29 12.65
N GLY A 85 -32.12 -14.42 12.43
CA GLY A 85 -31.95 -15.25 11.23
C GLY A 85 -32.30 -14.49 9.95
N GLY A 86 -33.42 -13.76 9.95
CA GLY A 86 -33.83 -12.91 8.83
C GLY A 86 -32.82 -11.80 8.50
N ASP A 87 -32.24 -11.15 9.52
CA ASP A 87 -31.23 -10.11 9.34
C ASP A 87 -29.92 -10.67 8.74
N LEU A 88 -29.48 -11.85 9.22
CA LEU A 88 -28.31 -12.55 8.70
C LEU A 88 -28.48 -12.99 7.24
N ILE A 89 -29.69 -13.42 6.85
CA ILE A 89 -30.02 -13.76 5.45
C ILE A 89 -29.88 -12.52 4.56
N LYS A 90 -30.43 -11.37 4.97
CA LYS A 90 -30.29 -10.11 4.21
C LYS A 90 -28.83 -9.69 4.10
N ARG A 91 -28.07 -9.76 5.20
CA ARG A 91 -26.63 -9.45 5.19
C ARG A 91 -25.86 -10.37 4.26
N SER A 92 -26.15 -11.67 4.27
CA SER A 92 -25.53 -12.65 3.36
C SER A 92 -25.80 -12.32 1.89
N GLN A 93 -27.02 -11.87 1.56
CA GLN A 93 -27.36 -11.43 0.20
C GLN A 93 -26.55 -10.19 -0.22
N THR A 94 -26.47 -9.18 0.65
CA THR A 94 -25.65 -7.98 0.40
C THR A 94 -24.17 -8.33 0.23
N LEU A 95 -23.63 -9.24 1.06
CA LEU A 95 -22.24 -9.69 0.93
C LEU A 95 -22.00 -10.39 -0.41
N LYS A 96 -22.93 -11.25 -0.86
CA LYS A 96 -22.85 -11.90 -2.18
C LYS A 96 -22.85 -10.90 -3.33
N GLU A 97 -23.67 -9.85 -3.25
CA GLU A 97 -23.68 -8.77 -4.23
C GLU A 97 -22.35 -8.02 -4.26
N GLN A 98 -21.79 -7.66 -3.10
CA GLN A 98 -20.49 -6.99 -3.00
C GLN A 98 -19.34 -7.85 -3.52
N ILE A 99 -19.32 -9.15 -3.19
CA ILE A 99 -18.35 -10.12 -3.73
C ILE A 99 -18.45 -10.17 -5.25
N ASN A 100 -19.67 -10.19 -5.81
CA ASN A 100 -19.86 -10.23 -7.25
C ASN A 100 -19.32 -8.96 -7.96
N LEU A 101 -19.44 -7.78 -7.34
CA LEU A 101 -18.85 -6.54 -7.86
C LEU A 101 -17.31 -6.59 -7.91
N LEU A 102 -16.69 -7.37 -7.02
CA LEU A 102 -15.23 -7.49 -6.89
C LEU A 102 -14.68 -8.80 -7.46
N LYS A 103 -15.47 -9.56 -8.22
CA LYS A 103 -15.08 -10.90 -8.71
C LYS A 103 -13.83 -10.90 -9.58
N GLU A 104 -13.53 -9.79 -10.28
CA GLU A 104 -12.30 -9.66 -11.06
C GLU A 104 -11.01 -9.73 -10.21
N TYR A 105 -11.11 -9.51 -8.90
CA TYR A 105 -10.03 -9.57 -7.92
C TYR A 105 -9.97 -10.91 -7.16
N GLU A 106 -10.68 -11.95 -7.62
CA GLU A 106 -10.68 -13.28 -6.98
C GLU A 106 -9.29 -13.95 -7.04
N LYS A 107 -8.65 -13.84 -8.21
CA LYS A 107 -7.33 -14.44 -8.47
C LYS A 107 -6.22 -13.51 -7.96
N THR A 108 -4.96 -13.95 -8.08
CA THR A 108 -3.81 -13.19 -7.59
C THR A 108 -3.91 -11.71 -8.01
N PRO A 109 -3.69 -10.75 -7.10
CA PRO A 109 -4.08 -9.35 -7.28
C PRO A 109 -3.47 -8.74 -8.54
N PHE A 110 -2.32 -9.23 -8.97
CA PHE A 110 -1.53 -8.64 -10.05
C PHE A 110 -1.48 -9.49 -11.32
N SER A 111 -2.14 -10.66 -11.37
CA SER A 111 -2.01 -11.61 -12.49
C SER A 111 -2.24 -10.96 -13.85
N ASN A 112 -3.29 -10.16 -13.98
CA ASN A 112 -3.68 -9.57 -15.26
C ASN A 112 -2.74 -8.43 -15.71
N MET A 113 -1.99 -7.82 -14.80
CA MET A 113 -1.05 -6.73 -15.11
C MET A 113 0.39 -7.24 -15.29
N LEU A 114 0.72 -8.40 -14.74
CA LEU A 114 2.06 -9.02 -14.80
C LEU A 114 2.13 -10.24 -15.71
N ALA A 115 1.00 -10.76 -16.18
CA ALA A 115 0.98 -11.81 -17.19
C ALA A 115 1.47 -11.26 -18.52
N ALA A 116 2.43 -11.96 -19.13
CA ALA A 116 2.75 -11.71 -20.52
C ALA A 116 1.49 -11.98 -21.36
N PRO A 117 1.12 -11.06 -22.28
CA PRO A 117 -0.07 -11.24 -23.09
C PRO A 117 0.05 -12.50 -23.95
N GLU A 118 -1.03 -13.26 -24.06
CA GLU A 118 -1.07 -14.45 -24.90
C GLU A 118 -0.88 -14.06 -26.37
N LEU A 119 0.11 -14.68 -27.02
CA LEU A 119 0.38 -14.42 -28.43
C LEU A 119 -0.66 -15.17 -29.29
N GLU A 120 -1.48 -14.42 -30.02
CA GLU A 120 -2.32 -14.99 -31.07
C GLU A 120 -1.46 -15.66 -32.15
N THR A 121 -2.02 -16.66 -32.82
CA THR A 121 -1.36 -17.31 -33.95
C THR A 121 -1.08 -16.27 -35.05
N PRO A 122 0.17 -16.17 -35.54
CA PRO A 122 0.50 -15.23 -36.61
C PRO A 122 -0.37 -15.43 -37.86
N PRO A 123 -0.82 -14.36 -38.53
CA PRO A 123 -1.62 -14.49 -39.74
C PRO A 123 -0.81 -15.14 -40.86
N ARG A 124 -1.44 -16.02 -41.64
CA ARG A 124 -0.81 -16.63 -42.82
C ARG A 124 -0.76 -15.62 -43.97
N ILE A 125 0.43 -15.44 -44.54
CA ILE A 125 0.65 -14.54 -45.67
C ILE A 125 0.60 -15.36 -46.97
N ASN A 126 -0.58 -15.48 -47.55
CA ASN A 126 -0.81 -16.24 -48.80
C ASN A 126 -0.99 -15.34 -50.03
N SER A 127 -1.01 -14.02 -49.85
CA SER A 127 -1.20 -13.03 -50.91
C SER A 127 -0.60 -11.68 -50.52
N PRO A 128 -0.32 -10.78 -51.48
CA PRO A 128 0.18 -9.43 -51.18
C PRO A 128 -0.75 -8.61 -50.29
N VAL A 129 -2.07 -8.76 -50.44
CA VAL A 129 -3.06 -8.06 -49.58
C VAL A 129 -2.96 -8.55 -48.12
N ALA A 130 -2.62 -9.83 -47.90
CA ALA A 130 -2.44 -10.39 -46.57
C ALA A 130 -1.28 -9.75 -45.79
N LEU A 131 -0.35 -9.04 -46.44
CA LEU A 131 0.74 -8.31 -45.77
C LEU A 131 0.20 -7.29 -44.75
N VAL A 132 -0.96 -6.68 -45.00
CA VAL A 132 -1.60 -5.74 -44.06
C VAL A 132 -1.88 -6.40 -42.72
N SER A 133 -2.37 -7.65 -42.73
CA SER A 133 -2.60 -8.42 -41.51
C SER A 133 -1.31 -8.74 -40.77
N GLY A 134 -0.24 -9.07 -41.51
CA GLY A 134 1.10 -9.29 -40.93
C GLY A 134 1.66 -8.04 -40.26
N PHE A 135 1.57 -6.88 -40.90
CA PHE A 135 2.00 -5.61 -40.31
C PHE A 135 1.16 -5.21 -39.09
N SER A 136 -0.15 -5.43 -39.15
CA SER A 136 -1.06 -5.20 -38.01
C SER A 136 -0.66 -6.08 -36.82
N TYR A 137 -0.39 -7.37 -37.06
CA TYR A 137 0.07 -8.30 -36.03
C TYR A 137 1.40 -7.85 -35.41
N ILE A 138 2.40 -7.48 -36.22
CA ILE A 138 3.69 -6.96 -35.73
C ILE A 138 3.47 -5.70 -34.87
N LYS A 139 2.57 -4.80 -35.30
CA LYS A 139 2.24 -3.59 -34.54
C LYS A 139 1.60 -3.91 -33.19
N LYS A 140 0.67 -4.87 -33.16
CA LYS A 140 0.04 -5.36 -31.92
C LYS A 140 1.09 -5.89 -30.95
N ILE A 141 1.91 -6.85 -31.39
CA ILE A 141 2.97 -7.45 -30.54
C ILE A 141 3.94 -6.40 -29.99
N ARG A 142 4.29 -5.39 -30.78
CA ARG A 142 5.13 -4.28 -30.30
C ARG A 142 4.43 -3.43 -29.24
N SER A 143 3.15 -3.12 -29.44
CA SER A 143 2.33 -2.39 -28.47
C SER A 143 2.23 -3.15 -27.15
N ASP A 144 1.88 -4.44 -27.23
CA ASP A 144 1.73 -5.34 -26.09
C ASP A 144 3.05 -5.43 -25.29
N LYS A 145 4.19 -5.53 -25.97
CA LYS A 145 5.52 -5.50 -25.33
C LYS A 145 5.79 -4.19 -24.60
N ILE A 146 5.48 -3.05 -25.22
CA ILE A 146 5.69 -1.72 -24.62
C ILE A 146 4.83 -1.57 -23.36
N GLU A 147 3.57 -1.98 -23.43
CA GLU A 147 2.67 -1.93 -22.28
C GLU A 147 3.14 -2.84 -21.14
N TYR A 148 3.58 -4.06 -21.47
CA TYR A 148 4.14 -4.98 -20.49
C TYR A 148 5.38 -4.40 -19.78
N GLN A 149 6.30 -3.81 -20.55
CA GLN A 149 7.50 -3.14 -19.99
C GLN A 149 7.13 -1.93 -19.12
N ARG A 150 6.10 -1.17 -19.51
CA ARG A 150 5.59 -0.05 -18.72
C ARG A 150 5.06 -0.55 -17.37
N HIS A 151 4.28 -1.62 -17.35
CA HIS A 151 3.77 -2.20 -16.09
C HIS A 151 4.88 -2.64 -15.14
N ILE A 152 5.92 -3.30 -15.66
CA ILE A 152 7.10 -3.67 -14.85
C ILE A 152 7.73 -2.43 -14.23
N LYS A 153 7.98 -1.40 -15.03
CA LYS A 153 8.61 -0.16 -14.54
C LYS A 153 7.74 0.56 -13.50
N GLU A 154 6.43 0.59 -13.70
CA GLU A 154 5.50 1.20 -12.73
C GLU A 154 5.49 0.45 -11.40
N LEU A 155 5.57 -0.88 -11.44
CA LEU A 155 5.67 -1.70 -10.24
C LEU A 155 6.99 -1.47 -9.52
N ASP A 156 8.11 -1.40 -10.25
CA ASP A 156 9.44 -1.16 -9.70
C ASP A 156 9.51 0.19 -8.97
N THR A 157 9.06 1.26 -9.62
CA THR A 157 8.97 2.59 -8.99
C THR A 157 8.02 2.61 -7.78
N LEU A 158 6.96 1.80 -7.78
CA LEU A 158 6.10 1.67 -6.61
C LEU A 158 6.84 0.99 -5.46
N LEU A 159 7.57 -0.10 -5.73
CA LEU A 159 8.34 -0.81 -4.71
C LEU A 159 9.39 0.08 -4.08
N GLU A 160 10.15 0.84 -4.89
CA GLU A 160 11.12 1.83 -4.40
C GLU A 160 10.48 2.85 -3.44
N LYS A 161 9.29 3.35 -3.77
CA LYS A 161 8.56 4.30 -2.90
C LYS A 161 8.06 3.67 -1.62
N LEU A 162 7.59 2.43 -1.67
CA LEU A 162 7.13 1.69 -0.49
C LEU A 162 8.29 1.38 0.45
N GLU A 163 9.43 0.95 -0.09
CA GLU A 163 10.66 0.70 0.66
C GLU A 163 11.20 2.01 1.29
N ALA A 164 11.22 3.10 0.52
CA ALA A 164 11.59 4.41 1.07
C ALA A 164 10.67 4.82 2.23
N LYS A 165 9.35 4.61 2.08
CA LYS A 165 8.39 4.89 3.15
C LYS A 165 8.62 4.02 4.38
N GLU A 166 8.84 2.72 4.20
CA GLU A 166 9.14 1.77 5.28
C GLU A 166 10.40 2.22 6.05
N ASN A 167 11.46 2.57 5.33
CA ASN A 167 12.70 3.06 5.94
C ASN A 167 12.48 4.35 6.76
N LEU A 168 11.67 5.29 6.28
CA LEU A 168 11.34 6.51 7.02
C LEU A 168 10.51 6.23 8.27
N LEU A 169 9.54 5.33 8.19
CA LEU A 169 8.74 4.91 9.34
C LEU A 169 9.58 4.19 10.40
N ASN A 170 10.49 3.31 9.98
CA ASN A 170 11.41 2.63 10.89
C ASN A 170 12.33 3.64 11.61
N ARG A 171 12.84 4.65 10.88
CA ARG A 171 13.64 5.73 11.48
C ARG A 171 12.83 6.54 12.49
N LEU A 172 11.57 6.85 12.19
CA LEU A 172 10.69 7.56 13.11
C LEU A 172 10.43 6.74 14.38
N ASN A 173 10.19 5.43 14.26
CA ASN A 173 9.95 4.55 15.39
C ASN A 173 11.18 4.41 16.31
N LEU A 174 12.38 4.29 15.74
CA LEU A 174 13.63 4.24 16.51
C LEU A 174 13.89 5.52 17.31
N ILE A 175 13.43 6.68 16.81
CA ILE A 175 13.55 7.95 17.53
C ILE A 175 12.55 7.97 18.70
N ASP A 176 11.31 7.52 18.50
CA ASP A 176 10.27 7.48 19.55
C ASP A 176 10.67 6.51 20.70
N ASP A 177 11.25 5.35 20.39
CA ASP A 177 11.77 4.40 21.38
C ASP A 177 12.96 4.97 22.19
N SER A 178 13.71 5.92 21.62
CA SER A 178 14.80 6.63 22.30
C SER A 178 14.33 7.76 23.22
N GLU A 179 13.07 8.22 23.09
CA GLU A 179 12.45 9.21 23.97
C GLU A 179 11.85 8.58 25.24
N GLN A 180 11.60 7.26 25.24
CA GLN A 180 10.98 6.52 26.37
C GLN A 180 11.97 5.85 27.32
N ASN A 181 13.27 5.86 27.03
CA ASN A 181 14.35 5.29 27.86
C ASN A 181 15.28 6.37 28.43
#